data_AF-A0A0C9ZTU5-F1
#
_entry.id   AF-A0A0C9ZTU5-F1
#
_cell.length_a   1.000
_cell.length_b   1.000
_cell.length_c   1.000
_cell.angle_alpha   90.00
_cell.angle_beta   90.00
_cell.angle_gamma   90.00
#
_symmetry.space_group_name_H-M   'P 1'
#
loop_
_entity.id
_entity.type
_entity.pdbx_description
1 polymer ?
#
loop_
_entity_poly.entity_id
_entity_poly.type
_entity_poly.pdbx_seq_one_letter_code
_entity_poly.pdbx_strand_id
1 'polypeptide(L)'
;MTRAWFLSRCNKVWKDAGLVELTGHCFRIGGATELLLRGVPPDVIAVQGRWKSRAFLDYWRKIDSILPLFVTSSFSDARVAMIHASMDSFTRRYISTVSST
;
A
#
# COMPACT_ATOMS: atom_id res chain seq x y z
N MET A 1 -6.32 1.49 30.46
CA MET A 1 -6.10 0.16 29.85
C MET A 1 -4.60 -0.08 29.69
N THR A 2 -4.06 -1.21 30.17
CA THR A 2 -2.63 -1.53 29.99
C THR A 2 -2.42 -2.46 28.79
N ARG A 3 -1.20 -2.49 28.24
CA ARG A 3 -0.83 -3.42 27.16
C ARG A 3 -1.11 -4.88 27.53
N ALA A 4 -0.75 -5.28 28.75
CA ALA A 4 -0.91 -6.66 29.22
C ALA A 4 -2.39 -7.06 29.30
N TRP A 5 -3.22 -6.18 29.87
CA TRP A 5 -4.67 -6.43 29.96
C TRP A 5 -5.31 -6.56 28.58
N PHE A 6 -4.97 -5.64 27.66
CA PHE A 6 -5.51 -5.66 26.29
C PHE A 6 -5.14 -6.96 25.56
N LEU A 7 -3.85 -7.33 25.57
CA LEU A 7 -3.39 -8.55 24.91
C LEU A 7 -4.01 -9.80 25.54
N SER A 8 -4.10 -9.86 26.87
CA SER A 8 -4.77 -10.97 27.57
C SER A 8 -6.24 -11.10 27.16
N ARG A 9 -6.95 -9.97 27.05
CA ARG A 9 -8.36 -9.98 26.65
C ARG A 9 -8.54 -10.47 25.21
N CYS A 10 -7.73 -9.99 24.27
CA CYS A 10 -7.79 -10.41 22.86
C CYS A 10 -7.38 -11.88 22.68
N ASN A 11 -6.26 -12.29 23.27
CA ASN A 11 -5.74 -13.66 23.16
C ASN A 11 -6.69 -14.68 23.79
N LYS A 12 -7.45 -14.32 24.83
CA LYS A 12 -8.53 -15.17 25.33
C LYS A 12 -9.58 -15.45 24.24
N VAL A 13 -10.09 -14.40 23.59
CA VAL A 13 -11.11 -14.53 22.54
C VAL A 13 -10.58 -15.35 21.35
N TRP A 14 -9.35 -15.10 20.90
CA TRP A 14 -8.75 -15.86 19.80
C TRP A 14 -8.52 -17.33 20.15
N LYS A 15 -8.04 -17.61 21.36
CA LYS A 15 -7.87 -18.99 21.83
C LYS A 15 -9.20 -19.74 21.87
N ASP A 16 -10.25 -19.10 22.37
CA ASP A 16 -11.61 -19.67 22.39
C ASP A 16 -12.14 -19.95 20.96
N ALA A 17 -11.66 -19.19 19.96
CA ALA A 17 -11.96 -19.39 18.55
C ALA A 17 -10.99 -20.35 17.81
N GLY A 18 -10.04 -20.99 18.51
CA GLY A 18 -9.05 -21.88 17.89
C GLY A 18 -7.97 -21.17 17.06
N LEU A 19 -7.79 -19.86 17.26
CA LEU A 19 -6.80 -19.04 16.56
C LEU A 19 -5.50 -18.91 17.36
N VAL A 20 -4.42 -18.58 16.65
CA VAL A 20 -3.10 -18.38 17.24
C VAL A 20 -3.04 -17.16 18.16
N GLU A 21 -2.18 -17.23 19.17
CA GLU A 21 -1.90 -16.09 20.03
C GLU A 21 -1.17 -14.98 19.24
N LEU A 22 -1.59 -13.74 19.42
CA LEU A 22 -0.94 -12.59 18.78
C LEU A 22 -0.22 -11.73 19.81
N THR A 23 0.95 -11.24 19.40
CA THR A 23 1.74 -10.29 20.19
C THR A 23 1.35 -8.87 19.84
N GLY A 24 1.71 -7.91 20.71
CA GLY A 24 1.56 -6.48 20.39
C GLY A 24 2.28 -6.04 19.11
N HIS A 25 3.34 -6.75 18.69
CA HIS A 25 4.04 -6.44 17.44
C HIS A 25 3.18 -6.80 16.21
N CYS A 26 2.41 -7.89 16.27
CA CYS A 26 1.46 -8.27 15.22
C CYS A 26 0.43 -7.17 14.97
N PHE A 27 -0.04 -6.48 16.01
CA PHE A 27 -0.96 -5.35 15.87
C PHE A 27 -0.33 -4.16 15.14
N ARG A 28 0.98 -3.90 15.33
CA ARG A 28 1.66 -2.83 14.59
C ARG A 28 1.76 -3.16 13.11
N ILE A 29 2.10 -4.41 12.77
CA ILE A 29 2.16 -4.89 11.37
C ILE A 29 0.77 -4.82 10.74
N GLY A 30 -0.22 -5.41 11.40
CA GLY A 30 -1.60 -5.45 10.92
C GLY A 30 -2.21 -4.06 10.78
N GLY A 31 -2.07 -3.21 11.80
CA GLY A 31 -2.59 -1.84 11.78
C GLY A 31 -1.95 -0.97 10.70
N ALA A 32 -0.63 -1.06 10.51
CA ALA A 32 0.05 -0.36 9.42
C ALA A 32 -0.44 -0.83 8.05
N THR A 33 -0.47 -2.14 7.84
CA THR A 33 -0.95 -2.75 6.59
C THR A 33 -2.39 -2.35 6.27
N GLU A 34 -3.26 -2.39 7.28
CA GLU A 34 -4.68 -2.07 7.13
C GLU A 34 -4.92 -0.60 6.77
N LEU A 35 -4.14 0.32 7.35
CA LEU A 35 -4.20 1.74 6.99
C LEU A 35 -3.71 1.98 5.55
N LEU A 36 -2.63 1.31 5.14
CA LEU A 36 -2.10 1.38 3.78
C LEU A 36 -3.12 0.86 2.75
N LEU A 37 -3.80 -0.24 3.05
CA LEU A 37 -4.86 -0.79 2.19
C LEU A 37 -6.07 0.13 2.08
N ARG A 38 -6.29 1.03 3.05
CA ARG A 38 -7.28 2.12 2.96
C ARG A 38 -6.78 3.35 2.21
N GLY A 39 -5.57 3.30 1.63
CA GLY A 39 -4.99 4.42 0.89
C GLY A 39 -4.49 5.56 1.78
N VAL A 40 -4.35 5.34 3.09
CA VAL A 40 -3.78 6.37 3.97
C VAL A 40 -2.31 6.59 3.59
N PRO A 41 -1.87 7.84 3.37
CA PRO A 41 -0.50 8.12 2.95
C PRO A 41 0.57 7.51 3.89
N PRO A 42 1.63 6.89 3.34
CA PRO A 42 2.68 6.26 4.13
C PRO A 42 3.32 7.14 5.21
N ASP A 43 3.51 8.43 4.93
CA ASP A 43 4.07 9.43 5.85
C ASP A 43 3.16 9.69 7.06
N VAL A 44 1.85 9.76 6.83
CA VAL A 44 0.86 9.89 7.91
C VAL A 44 0.91 8.69 8.84
N ILE A 45 0.98 7.48 8.29
CA ILE A 45 1.08 6.24 9.08
C ILE A 45 2.42 6.20 9.84
N ALA A 46 3.51 6.62 9.20
CA ALA A 46 4.82 6.71 9.82
C ALA A 46 4.80 7.61 11.07
N VAL A 47 4.18 8.79 10.96
CA VAL A 47 3.99 9.73 12.07
C VAL A 47 3.10 9.13 13.17
N GLN A 48 1.96 8.53 12.81
CA GLN A 48 1.05 7.91 13.79
C GLN A 48 1.72 6.80 14.60
N GLY A 49 2.49 5.92 13.95
CA GLY A 49 3.22 4.86 14.65
C GLY A 49 4.54 5.31 15.27
N ARG A 50 4.86 6.60 15.22
CA ARG A 50 6.07 7.23 15.77
C ARG A 50 7.36 6.60 15.22
N TRP A 51 7.35 6.21 13.95
CA TRP A 51 8.52 5.70 13.27
C TRP A 51 9.38 6.86 12.79
N LYS A 52 10.60 6.95 13.33
CA LYS A 52 11.61 7.94 12.88
C LYS A 52 12.46 7.45 11.71
N SER A 53 12.44 6.15 11.44
CA SER A 53 13.28 5.51 10.43
C SER A 53 12.45 4.71 9.43
N ARG A 54 13.11 4.26 8.36
CA ARG A 54 12.53 3.42 7.30
C ARG A 54 12.14 2.02 7.76
N ALA A 55 12.39 1.65 9.02
CA ALA A 55 11.95 0.38 9.61
C ALA A 55 10.42 0.18 9.55
N PHE A 56 9.65 1.25 9.32
CA PHE A 56 8.22 1.16 8.99
C PHE A 56 7.94 0.31 7.73
N LEU A 57 8.81 0.34 6.72
CA LEU A 57 8.60 -0.38 5.46
C LEU A 57 8.54 -1.90 5.67
N ASP A 58 9.26 -2.42 6.66
CA ASP A 58 9.28 -3.86 6.98
C ASP A 58 7.91 -4.39 7.50
N TYR A 59 7.04 -3.47 7.91
CA TYR A 59 5.72 -3.77 8.47
C TYR A 59 4.65 -3.87 7.37
N TRP A 60 5.00 -3.60 6.11
CA TRP A 60 4.06 -3.65 5.00
C TRP A 60 3.83 -5.12 4.63
N ARG A 61 2.57 -5.53 4.64
CA ARG A 61 2.12 -6.84 4.13
C ARG A 61 1.14 -6.58 2.97
N LYS A 62 1.05 -7.51 2.01
CA LYS A 62 0.24 -7.36 0.79
C LYS A 62 0.67 -6.17 -0.09
N ILE A 63 1.98 -6.05 -0.33
CA ILE A 63 2.56 -4.96 -1.13
C ILE A 63 1.91 -4.85 -2.51
N ASP A 64 1.61 -5.99 -3.15
CA ASP A 64 0.97 -6.03 -4.48
C ASP A 64 -0.42 -5.37 -4.50
N SER A 65 -1.14 -5.36 -3.38
CA SER A 65 -2.42 -4.67 -3.23
C SER A 65 -2.26 -3.22 -2.79
N ILE A 66 -1.17 -2.90 -2.09
CA ILE A 66 -0.87 -1.55 -1.57
C ILE A 66 -0.37 -0.65 -2.70
N LEU A 67 0.61 -1.10 -3.49
CA LEU A 67 1.26 -0.26 -4.49
C LEU A 67 0.28 0.38 -5.51
N PRO A 68 -0.70 -0.35 -6.08
CA PRO A 68 -1.65 0.24 -7.02
C PRO A 68 -2.42 1.45 -6.44
N LEU A 69 -2.72 1.46 -5.14
CA LEU A 69 -3.46 2.55 -4.49
C LEU A 69 -2.70 3.89 -4.54
N PHE A 70 -1.36 3.83 -4.50
CA PHE A 70 -0.49 5.00 -4.46
C PHE A 70 0.16 5.31 -5.80
N VAL A 71 0.29 4.32 -6.68
CA VAL A 71 0.82 4.50 -8.03
C VAL A 71 -0.27 5.01 -8.97
N THR A 72 -1.49 4.45 -8.93
CA THR A 72 -2.57 4.88 -9.83
C THR A 72 -3.03 6.30 -9.54
N SER A 73 -3.12 6.67 -8.26
CA SER A 73 -3.42 8.05 -7.84
C SER A 73 -2.34 9.06 -8.23
N SER A 74 -1.12 8.61 -8.54
CA SER A 74 -0.05 9.48 -9.01
C SER A 74 -0.16 9.84 -10.49
N PHE A 75 -0.90 9.07 -11.30
CA PHE A 75 -1.16 9.42 -12.69
C PHE A 75 -2.29 10.44 -12.76
N SER A 76 -1.93 11.72 -12.85
CA SER A 76 -2.92 12.75 -13.20
C SER A 76 -3.39 12.56 -14.64
N ASP A 77 -4.62 12.99 -14.95
CA ASP A 77 -5.15 13.00 -16.33
C ASP A 77 -4.18 13.67 -17.32
N ALA A 78 -3.42 14.67 -16.85
CA ALA A 78 -2.37 15.32 -17.63
C ALA A 78 -1.21 14.38 -18.01
N ARG A 79 -0.78 13.50 -17.10
CA ARG A 79 0.26 12.50 -17.40
C ARG A 79 -0.26 11.42 -18.35
N VAL A 80 -1.52 11.00 -18.18
CA VAL A 80 -2.16 10.06 -19.09
C VAL A 80 -2.26 10.66 -20.50
N ALA A 81 -2.70 11.91 -20.62
CA ALA A 81 -2.76 12.65 -21.87
C ALA A 81 -1.37 12.79 -22.55
N MET A 82 -0.31 13.05 -21.77
CA MET A 82 1.06 13.09 -22.32
C MET A 82 1.53 11.74 -22.86
N ILE A 83 1.17 10.63 -22.20
CA ILE A 83 1.49 9.29 -22.68
C ILE A 83 0.76 9.02 -24.00
N HIS A 84 -0.54 9.35 -24.09
CA HIS A 84 -1.31 9.23 -25.33
C HIS A 84 -0.69 10.04 -26.47
N ALA A 85 -0.37 11.31 -26.25
CA ALA A 85 0.25 12.16 -27.27
C ALA A 85 1.62 11.62 -27.75
N SER A 86 2.40 11.06 -26.83
CA SER A 86 3.69 10.44 -27.15
C SER A 86 3.51 9.17 -27.99
N MET A 87 2.53 8.33 -27.65
CA MET A 87 2.20 7.12 -28.42
C MET A 87 1.65 7.45 -29.81
N ASP A 88 0.83 8.49 -29.95
CA ASP A 88 0.33 8.96 -31.25
C ASP A 88 1.45 9.50 -32.14
N SER A 89 2.41 10.22 -31.56
CA SER A 89 3.61 10.69 -32.26
C SER A 89 4.45 9.51 -32.77
N PHE A 90 4.64 8.49 -31.93
CA PHE A 90 5.36 7.27 -32.30
C PHE A 90 4.67 6.53 -33.46
N THR A 91 3.36 6.28 -33.34
CA THR A 91 2.58 5.59 -34.38
C THR A 91 2.63 6.34 -35.71
N ARG A 92 2.48 7.67 -35.70
CA ARG A 92 2.61 8.50 -36.92
C ARG A 92 4.00 8.43 -37.55
N ARG A 93 5.05 8.27 -36.73
CA ARG A 93 6.42 8.25 -37.23
C ARG A 93 6.83 6.90 -37.80
N TYR A 94 6.33 5.81 -37.22
CA TYR A 94 6.86 4.47 -37.48
C TYR A 94 5.85 3.49 -38.10
N ILE A 95 4.54 3.71 -37.95
CA ILE A 95 3.51 2.74 -38.39
C ILE A 95 2.82 3.23 -39.67
N SER A 96 2.45 4.51 -39.79
CA SER A 96 1.83 5.04 -41.03
C SER A 96 2.79 5.09 -42.22
N THR A 97 4.09 4.97 -42.00
CA THR A 97 5.13 4.97 -43.06
C THR A 97 5.29 3.60 -43.74
N VAL A 98 4.75 2.53 -43.15
CA VAL A 98 4.96 1.13 -43.60
C VAL A 98 3.82 0.63 -44.52
N SER A 99 2.72 1.38 -44.67
CA SER A 99 1.57 0.97 -45.52
C SER A 99 1.55 1.56 -46.94
N SER A 100 2.64 2.18 -47.40
CA SER A 100 2.72 2.84 -48.72
C SER A 100 3.73 2.24 -49.69
N THR A 101 4.08 0.96 -49.54
CA THR A 101 4.90 0.18 -50.49
C THR A 101 4.23 -1.16 -50.74
#